data_AF-A0A7V3PPK7-F1
#
_entry.id   AF-A0A7V3PPK7-F1
#
_cell.length_a   1.000
_cell.length_b   1.000
_cell.length_c   1.000
_cell.angle_alpha   90.00
_cell.angle_beta   90.00
_cell.angle_gamma   90.00
#
_symmetry.space_group_name_H-M   'P 1'
#
loop_
_entity.id
_entity.type
_entity.pdbx_description
1 polymer ?
#
loop_
_entity_poly.entity_id
_entity_poly.type
_entity_poly.pdbx_seq_one_letter_code
_entity_poly.pdbx_strand_id
1 'polypeptide(L)'
;MSSSSRWLYIFLGVFAGFIVVLKVLSVFADYFWYESVGQAAVFTKILGVRLGLGIVVGAVFFAWLWWNGRVARRPLPQGVVLVGRRLLTDEERAQVDRYLDRILLLFALIAGSLVGLAASGHWLDWIHFRNPVPFGYSEPLFNRDASFYVFRLSFLLYLWRLFFYGFVVAFIVVVLVYFYQEAIRVVGNTVHAMPHARLHALLLLAGVLLVKAVGYRLDQFRLVFSQRGEVFYGASYADIHARLPVLWLLLVLCIAAAVACVVGIRSRRFLLPGGALAVLVLVSVLGGGAYPFLIQRLVVKPNQLDKERPYIAANIQATRFAFGLTAVKDQQFELRNDLTWEGVTRNWATIENLRLWDHRPLEQTFQQTQALRAYYTFPDVDVDRYWVEGRYRQVMLAPRQLDYSQIPPPQAWVKTYLQYTHGYGLC
;
A
#
# COMPACT_ATOMS: atom_id res chain seq x y z
N MET A 1 -25.71 -32.22 17.23
CA MET A 1 -24.33 -31.74 17.42
C MET A 1 -23.55 -32.85 18.12
N SER A 2 -22.60 -33.49 17.44
CA SER A 2 -21.78 -34.55 18.03
C SER A 2 -20.89 -33.98 19.15
N SER A 3 -20.50 -34.79 20.14
CA SER A 3 -19.65 -34.32 21.26
C SER A 3 -18.35 -33.65 20.77
N SER A 4 -17.81 -34.11 19.64
CA SER A 4 -16.64 -33.51 18.96
C SER A 4 -16.86 -32.04 18.55
N SER A 5 -18.05 -31.70 18.03
CA SER A 5 -18.36 -30.31 17.65
C SER A 5 -18.41 -29.36 18.85
N ARG A 6 -18.85 -29.83 20.02
CA ARG A 6 -18.90 -29.01 21.26
C ARG A 6 -17.50 -28.68 21.78
N TRP A 7 -16.60 -29.66 21.80
CA TRP A 7 -15.20 -29.45 22.21
C TRP A 7 -14.47 -28.47 21.29
N LEU A 8 -14.75 -28.51 19.98
CA LEU A 8 -14.20 -27.54 19.02
C LEU A 8 -14.65 -26.10 19.33
N TYR A 9 -15.94 -25.87 19.60
CA TYR A 9 -16.42 -24.52 19.96
C TYR A 9 -15.85 -24.02 21.28
N ILE A 10 -15.71 -24.90 22.27
CA ILE A 10 -15.08 -24.55 23.57
C ILE A 10 -13.61 -24.18 23.34
N PHE A 11 -12.86 -24.99 22.59
CA PHE A 11 -11.48 -24.70 22.25
C PHE A 11 -11.34 -23.37 21.51
N LEU A 12 -12.16 -23.12 20.47
CA LEU A 12 -12.16 -21.86 19.73
C LEU A 12 -12.49 -20.66 20.62
N GLY A 13 -13.46 -20.81 21.54
CA GLY A 13 -13.82 -19.76 22.50
C GLY A 13 -12.70 -19.45 23.48
N VAL A 14 -12.06 -20.49 24.05
CA VAL A 14 -10.91 -20.35 24.95
C VAL A 14 -9.71 -19.72 24.22
N PHE A 15 -9.43 -20.18 23.00
CA PHE A 15 -8.35 -19.66 22.18
C PHE A 15 -8.57 -18.18 21.81
N ALA A 16 -9.78 -17.81 21.40
CA ALA A 16 -10.14 -16.42 21.15
C ALA A 16 -10.01 -15.57 22.43
N GLY A 17 -10.48 -16.08 23.57
CA GLY A 17 -10.34 -15.41 24.87
C GLY A 17 -8.88 -15.19 25.25
N PHE A 18 -8.02 -16.19 25.05
CA PHE A 18 -6.57 -16.09 25.29
C PHE A 18 -5.93 -15.00 24.41
N ILE A 19 -6.27 -14.94 23.12
CA ILE A 19 -5.79 -13.87 22.22
C ILE A 19 -6.22 -12.48 22.71
N VAL A 20 -7.48 -12.35 23.16
CA VAL A 20 -7.98 -11.07 23.70
C VAL A 20 -7.19 -10.68 24.95
N VAL A 21 -6.93 -11.60 25.88
CA VAL A 21 -6.13 -11.35 27.09
C VAL A 21 -4.72 -10.89 26.72
N LEU A 22 -4.03 -11.61 25.82
CA LEU A 22 -2.71 -11.21 25.36
C LEU A 22 -2.72 -9.80 24.73
N LYS A 23 -3.76 -9.48 23.96
CA LYS A 23 -3.86 -8.17 23.34
C LYS A 23 -4.11 -7.06 24.36
N VAL A 24 -4.96 -7.31 25.36
CA VAL A 24 -5.21 -6.38 26.45
C VAL A 24 -3.93 -6.14 27.26
N LEU A 25 -3.20 -7.19 27.61
CA LEU A 25 -1.90 -7.08 28.31
C LEU A 25 -0.89 -6.24 27.51
N SER A 26 -0.80 -6.46 26.19
CA SER A 26 0.04 -5.65 25.31
C SER A 26 -0.38 -4.17 25.32
N VAL A 27 -1.68 -3.86 25.31
CA VAL A 27 -2.17 -2.48 25.37
C VAL A 27 -1.82 -1.82 26.71
N PHE A 28 -1.90 -2.55 27.83
CA PHE A 28 -1.48 -2.03 29.13
C PHE A 28 0.04 -1.84 29.22
N ALA A 29 0.82 -2.78 28.69
CA ALA A 29 2.27 -2.65 28.63
C ALA A 29 2.69 -1.41 27.82
N ASP A 30 2.06 -1.19 26.66
CA ASP A 30 2.29 0.02 25.87
C ASP A 30 1.87 1.28 26.63
N TYR A 31 0.72 1.27 27.31
CA TYR A 31 0.26 2.39 28.13
C TYR A 31 1.28 2.77 29.22
N PHE A 32 1.75 1.80 30.01
CA PHE A 32 2.75 2.04 31.05
C PHE A 32 4.09 2.50 30.48
N TRP A 33 4.46 2.04 29.29
CA TRP A 33 5.64 2.57 28.60
C TRP A 33 5.47 4.05 28.26
N TYR A 34 4.34 4.44 27.66
CA TYR A 34 4.04 5.86 27.37
C TYR A 34 3.94 6.71 28.63
N GLU A 35 3.42 6.15 29.72
CA GLU A 35 3.35 6.81 31.02
C GLU A 35 4.75 7.05 31.61
N SER A 36 5.67 6.09 31.49
CA SER A 36 7.04 6.22 32.01
C SER A 36 7.84 7.36 31.37
N VAL A 37 7.46 7.79 30.17
CA VAL A 37 8.03 8.96 29.46
C VAL A 37 7.16 10.22 29.53
N GLY A 38 6.10 10.22 30.36
CA GLY A 38 5.20 11.37 30.54
C GLY A 38 4.25 11.63 29.34
N GLN A 39 4.07 10.67 28.44
CA GLN A 39 3.28 10.79 27.20
C GLN A 39 1.99 9.95 27.21
N ALA A 40 1.42 9.62 28.38
CA ALA A 40 0.19 8.84 28.50
C ALA A 40 -1.00 9.44 27.71
N ALA A 41 -1.08 10.77 27.62
CA ALA A 41 -2.09 11.48 26.83
C ALA A 41 -2.00 11.17 25.33
N VAL A 42 -0.79 10.94 24.79
CA VAL A 42 -0.59 10.58 23.38
C VAL A 42 -1.14 9.19 23.12
N PHE A 43 -0.85 8.23 24.00
CA PHE A 43 -1.34 6.86 23.85
C PHE A 43 -2.87 6.79 23.91
N THR A 44 -3.50 7.43 24.90
CA THR A 44 -4.96 7.45 25.03
C THR A 44 -5.64 8.09 23.82
N LYS A 45 -5.04 9.14 23.24
CA LYS A 45 -5.52 9.74 21.99
C LYS A 45 -5.40 8.79 20.80
N ILE A 46 -4.26 8.12 20.64
CA ILE A 46 -4.05 7.11 19.58
C ILE A 46 -5.08 5.99 19.72
N LEU A 47 -5.22 5.43 20.92
CA LEU A 47 -6.16 4.34 21.20
C LEU A 47 -7.61 4.77 20.94
N GLY A 48 -8.00 5.95 21.42
CA GLY A 48 -9.33 6.52 21.20
C GLY A 48 -9.66 6.70 19.72
N VAL A 49 -8.72 7.20 18.92
CA VAL A 49 -8.90 7.32 17.46
C VAL A 49 -8.98 5.96 16.78
N ARG A 50 -8.12 5.00 17.14
CA ARG A 50 -8.14 3.64 16.59
C ARG A 50 -9.49 2.95 16.86
N LEU A 51 -9.96 3.00 18.11
CA LEU A 51 -11.24 2.41 18.52
C LEU A 51 -12.41 3.15 17.86
N GLY A 52 -12.39 4.48 17.87
CA GLY A 52 -13.44 5.30 17.25
C GLY A 52 -13.59 5.01 15.76
N LEU A 53 -12.49 5.02 14.99
CA LEU A 53 -12.52 4.67 13.57
C LEU A 53 -12.99 3.23 13.36
N GLY A 54 -12.46 2.29 14.13
CA GLY A 54 -12.82 0.88 13.96
C GLY A 54 -14.30 0.60 14.23
N ILE A 55 -14.85 1.15 15.32
CA ILE A 55 -16.26 0.98 15.68
C ILE A 55 -17.16 1.68 14.68
N VAL A 56 -16.90 2.95 14.34
CA VAL A 56 -17.77 3.73 13.45
C VAL A 56 -17.77 3.14 12.04
N VAL A 57 -16.59 2.89 11.46
CA VAL A 57 -16.49 2.35 10.10
C VAL A 57 -17.05 0.93 10.04
N GLY A 58 -16.74 0.10 11.04
CA GLY A 58 -17.26 -1.27 11.11
C GLY A 58 -18.78 -1.31 11.26
N ALA A 59 -19.36 -0.45 12.11
CA ALA A 59 -20.80 -0.35 12.31
C ALA A 59 -21.54 0.15 11.05
N VAL A 60 -20.99 1.17 10.36
CA VAL A 60 -21.55 1.67 9.10
C VAL A 60 -21.51 0.60 8.02
N PHE A 61 -20.39 -0.13 7.90
CA PHE A 61 -20.25 -1.21 6.92
C PHE A 61 -21.19 -2.39 7.22
N PHE A 62 -21.30 -2.77 8.49
CA PHE A 62 -22.27 -3.75 8.97
C PHE A 62 -23.70 -3.34 8.59
N ALA A 63 -24.10 -2.11 8.95
CA ALA A 63 -25.44 -1.60 8.68
C ALA A 63 -25.73 -1.56 7.17
N TRP A 64 -24.76 -1.14 6.36
CA TRP A 64 -24.84 -1.14 4.91
C TRP A 64 -25.08 -2.54 4.33
N LEU A 65 -24.26 -3.54 4.70
CA LEU A 65 -24.43 -4.91 4.21
C LEU A 65 -25.72 -5.56 4.72
N TRP A 66 -26.02 -5.39 6.01
CA TRP A 66 -27.24 -5.92 6.62
C TRP A 66 -28.49 -5.36 5.96
N TRP A 67 -28.54 -4.04 5.74
CA TRP A 67 -29.64 -3.38 5.05
C TRP A 67 -29.86 -3.93 3.65
N ASN A 68 -28.81 -3.97 2.83
CA ASN A 68 -28.90 -4.49 1.46
C ASN A 68 -29.30 -5.97 1.42
N GLY A 69 -28.72 -6.80 2.29
CA GLY A 69 -29.13 -8.20 2.44
C GLY A 69 -30.59 -8.35 2.84
N ARG A 70 -31.07 -7.52 3.77
CA ARG A 70 -32.46 -7.57 4.26
C ARG A 70 -33.47 -7.09 3.22
N VAL A 71 -33.12 -6.08 2.43
CA VAL A 71 -33.91 -5.62 1.28
C VAL A 71 -33.98 -6.71 0.21
N ALA A 72 -32.86 -7.40 -0.07
CA ALA A 72 -32.84 -8.51 -1.01
C ALA A 72 -33.70 -9.68 -0.52
N ARG A 73 -33.78 -9.92 0.79
CA ARG A 73 -34.58 -10.99 1.41
C ARG A 73 -36.10 -10.76 1.43
N ARG A 74 -36.61 -9.62 0.93
CA ARG A 74 -38.06 -9.37 0.93
C ARG A 74 -38.79 -10.44 0.11
N PRO A 75 -39.94 -10.96 0.58
CA PRO A 75 -40.66 -12.00 -0.13
C PRO A 75 -41.13 -11.51 -1.50
N LEU A 76 -41.15 -12.43 -2.45
CA LEU A 76 -41.62 -12.18 -3.81
C LEU A 76 -43.15 -11.92 -3.79
N PRO A 77 -43.67 -11.02 -4.63
CA PRO A 77 -45.12 -10.82 -4.77
C PRO A 77 -45.85 -12.13 -5.10
N GLN A 78 -47.00 -12.36 -4.49
CA GLN A 78 -47.83 -13.55 -4.75
C GLN A 78 -48.34 -13.53 -6.21
N GLY A 79 -48.33 -14.68 -6.89
CA GLY A 79 -48.86 -14.82 -8.26
C GLY A 79 -47.82 -14.75 -9.40
N VAL A 80 -46.52 -14.69 -9.09
CA VAL A 80 -45.47 -14.75 -10.13
C VAL A 80 -45.32 -16.20 -10.62
N VAL A 81 -45.67 -16.44 -11.90
CA VAL A 81 -45.41 -17.73 -12.55
C VAL A 81 -43.91 -17.86 -12.79
N LEU A 82 -43.27 -18.72 -12.00
CA LEU A 82 -41.86 -19.05 -12.14
C LEU A 82 -41.69 -19.91 -13.42
N VAL A 83 -41.07 -19.35 -14.46
CA VAL A 83 -40.79 -20.07 -15.71
C VAL A 83 -39.53 -20.94 -15.53
N GLY A 84 -39.63 -22.24 -15.80
CA GLY A 84 -38.54 -23.22 -15.76
C GLY A 84 -38.41 -24.03 -14.45
N ARG A 85 -37.51 -25.02 -14.44
CA ARG A 85 -37.23 -25.89 -13.28
C ARG A 85 -36.64 -25.08 -12.13
N ARG A 86 -37.09 -25.32 -10.89
CA ARG A 86 -36.54 -24.68 -9.68
C ARG A 86 -35.10 -25.10 -9.44
N LEU A 87 -34.29 -24.19 -8.90
CA LEU A 87 -32.89 -24.45 -8.55
C LEU A 87 -32.75 -25.44 -7.40
N LEU A 88 -33.69 -25.41 -6.45
CA LEU A 88 -33.77 -26.28 -5.28
C LEU A 88 -35.20 -26.82 -5.17
N THR A 89 -35.35 -28.00 -4.55
CA THR A 89 -36.67 -28.51 -4.13
C THR A 89 -37.23 -27.67 -2.98
N ASP A 90 -38.54 -27.75 -2.74
CA ASP A 90 -39.20 -26.96 -1.69
C ASP A 90 -38.71 -27.33 -0.29
N GLU A 91 -38.38 -28.60 -0.08
CA GLU A 91 -37.80 -29.10 1.16
C GLU A 91 -36.38 -28.53 1.41
N GLU A 92 -35.51 -28.59 0.39
CA GLU A 92 -34.16 -28.02 0.47
C GLU A 92 -34.19 -26.49 0.69
N ARG A 93 -35.13 -25.80 0.03
CA ARG A 93 -35.30 -24.36 0.19
C ARG A 93 -35.74 -24.00 1.62
N ALA A 94 -36.70 -24.72 2.19
CA ALA A 94 -37.15 -24.51 3.55
C ALA A 94 -36.02 -24.73 4.59
N GLN A 95 -35.10 -25.65 4.33
CA GLN A 95 -33.92 -25.84 5.17
C GLN A 95 -32.97 -24.64 5.10
N VAL A 96 -32.66 -24.14 3.89
CA VAL A 96 -31.77 -22.99 3.73
C VAL A 96 -32.39 -21.71 4.26
N ASP A 97 -33.68 -21.46 4.01
CA ASP A 97 -34.38 -20.26 4.46
C ASP A 97 -34.39 -20.12 5.99
N ARG A 98 -34.40 -21.24 6.73
CA ARG A 98 -34.28 -21.26 8.20
C ARG A 98 -32.98 -20.64 8.71
N TYR A 99 -31.89 -20.77 7.96
CA TYR A 99 -30.56 -20.31 8.37
C TYR A 99 -30.09 -19.07 7.61
N LEU A 100 -30.65 -18.77 6.45
CA LEU A 100 -30.13 -17.73 5.55
C LEU A 100 -30.11 -16.33 6.20
N ASP A 101 -31.14 -15.93 6.95
CA ASP A 101 -31.11 -14.63 7.64
C ASP A 101 -30.05 -14.57 8.75
N ARG A 102 -29.80 -15.70 9.42
CA ARG A 102 -28.72 -15.82 10.42
C ARG A 102 -27.35 -15.79 9.75
N ILE A 103 -27.20 -16.45 8.61
CA ILE A 103 -25.97 -16.46 7.81
C ILE A 103 -25.67 -15.04 7.30
N LEU A 104 -26.66 -14.32 6.77
CA LEU A 104 -26.50 -12.94 6.32
C LEU A 104 -26.15 -11.99 7.47
N LEU A 105 -26.79 -12.15 8.64
CA LEU A 105 -26.46 -11.37 9.83
C LEU A 105 -25.02 -11.64 10.29
N LEU A 106 -24.65 -12.92 10.39
CA LEU A 106 -23.31 -13.34 10.80
C LEU A 106 -22.25 -12.87 9.79
N PHE A 107 -22.52 -12.99 8.50
CA PHE A 107 -21.66 -12.50 7.44
C PHE A 107 -21.47 -10.99 7.53
N ALA A 108 -22.56 -10.23 7.66
CA ALA A 108 -22.48 -8.77 7.82
C ALA A 108 -21.69 -8.38 9.07
N LEU A 109 -21.91 -9.09 10.20
CA LEU A 109 -21.22 -8.84 11.47
C LEU A 109 -19.72 -9.12 11.37
N ILE A 110 -19.34 -10.27 10.78
CA ILE A 110 -17.94 -10.62 10.55
C ILE A 110 -17.31 -9.62 9.59
N ALA A 111 -17.95 -9.32 8.45
CA ALA A 111 -17.43 -8.38 7.47
C ALA A 111 -17.27 -6.97 8.04
N GLY A 112 -18.27 -6.46 8.78
CA GLY A 112 -18.19 -5.19 9.49
C GLY A 112 -17.08 -5.16 10.54
N SER A 113 -16.90 -6.25 11.30
CA SER A 113 -15.82 -6.37 12.30
C SER A 113 -14.43 -6.37 11.66
N LEU A 114 -14.25 -7.11 10.55
CA LEU A 114 -12.99 -7.15 9.80
C LEU A 114 -12.67 -5.79 9.16
N VAL A 115 -13.67 -5.13 8.57
CA VAL A 115 -13.51 -3.80 7.99
C VAL A 115 -13.23 -2.75 9.07
N GLY A 116 -13.88 -2.84 10.23
CA GLY A 116 -13.60 -2.00 11.39
C GLY A 116 -12.18 -2.20 11.93
N LEU A 117 -11.72 -3.45 12.03
CA LEU A 117 -10.34 -3.74 12.42
C LEU A 117 -9.34 -3.16 11.42
N ALA A 118 -9.57 -3.31 10.11
CA ALA A 118 -8.75 -2.68 9.09
C ALA A 118 -8.76 -1.15 9.20
N ALA A 119 -9.93 -0.54 9.45
CA ALA A 119 -10.08 0.90 9.64
C ALA A 119 -9.28 1.43 10.84
N SER A 120 -9.21 0.67 11.93
CA SER A 120 -8.39 1.03 13.10
C SER A 120 -6.91 1.17 12.76
N GLY A 121 -6.41 0.44 11.76
CA GLY A 121 -5.03 0.53 11.26
C GLY A 121 -4.74 1.87 10.55
N HIS A 122 -5.76 2.52 10.01
CA HIS A 122 -5.67 3.79 9.28
C HIS A 122 -5.82 5.05 10.18
N TRP A 123 -5.60 4.89 11.49
CA TRP A 123 -5.67 6.00 12.46
C TRP A 123 -4.69 7.14 12.13
N LEU A 124 -3.48 6.83 11.63
CA LEU A 124 -2.48 7.83 11.29
C LEU A 124 -2.90 8.62 10.04
N ASP A 125 -3.43 7.94 9.02
CA ASP A 125 -3.99 8.57 7.82
C ASP A 125 -5.11 9.55 8.17
N TRP A 126 -5.99 9.18 9.12
CA TRP A 126 -7.05 10.06 9.62
C TRP A 126 -6.50 11.30 10.34
N ILE A 127 -5.51 11.12 11.22
CA ILE A 127 -4.90 12.24 11.96
C ILE A 127 -4.21 13.20 10.99
N HIS A 128 -3.46 12.68 10.02
CA HIS A 128 -2.83 13.47 8.96
C HIS A 128 -3.88 14.21 8.13
N PHE A 129 -4.96 13.53 7.72
CA PHE A 129 -6.03 14.14 6.95
C PHE A 129 -6.72 15.28 7.71
N ARG A 130 -6.92 15.13 9.03
CA ARG A 130 -7.61 16.13 9.86
C ARG A 130 -6.74 17.34 10.22
N ASN A 131 -5.43 17.14 10.29
CA ASN A 131 -4.44 18.15 10.73
C ASN A 131 -3.32 18.36 9.69
N PRO A 132 -3.64 18.75 8.44
CA PRO A 132 -2.63 18.95 7.40
C PRO A 132 -1.88 20.27 7.62
N VAL A 133 -0.56 20.25 7.41
CA VAL A 133 0.30 21.45 7.42
C VAL A 133 0.80 21.71 5.99
N PRO A 134 0.66 22.94 5.45
CA PRO A 134 1.17 23.25 4.11
C PRO A 134 2.70 23.21 4.08
N PHE A 135 3.28 22.66 3.00
CA PHE A 135 4.73 22.67 2.81
C PHE A 135 5.22 23.94 2.11
N GLY A 136 4.34 24.66 1.39
CA GLY A 136 4.72 25.85 0.63
C GLY A 136 5.30 25.54 -0.75
N TYR A 137 5.17 24.29 -1.22
CA TYR A 137 5.59 23.85 -2.54
C TYR A 137 4.39 23.36 -3.32
N SER A 138 4.02 24.11 -4.37
CA SER A 138 2.96 23.72 -5.30
C SER A 138 3.54 22.90 -6.43
N GLU A 139 3.06 21.67 -6.60
CA GLU A 139 3.56 20.82 -7.67
C GLU A 139 2.99 21.24 -9.05
N PRO A 140 3.77 21.10 -10.14
CA PRO A 140 3.43 21.73 -11.42
C PRO A 140 2.26 21.11 -12.21
N LEU A 141 1.86 19.86 -11.95
CA LEU A 141 0.84 19.17 -12.76
C LEU A 141 -0.59 19.58 -12.40
N PHE A 142 -0.94 19.56 -11.12
CA PHE A 142 -2.30 19.84 -10.64
C PHE A 142 -2.38 21.09 -9.77
N ASN A 143 -1.27 21.83 -9.61
CA ASN A 143 -1.16 23.05 -8.84
C ASN A 143 -1.69 22.86 -7.41
N ARG A 144 -1.28 21.76 -6.77
CA ARG A 144 -1.60 21.44 -5.39
C ARG A 144 -0.36 21.52 -4.53
N ASP A 145 -0.51 22.02 -3.31
CA ASP A 145 0.58 21.95 -2.34
C ASP A 145 0.93 20.48 -2.04
N ALA A 146 2.22 20.19 -1.83
CA ALA A 146 2.70 18.85 -1.50
C ALA A 146 1.97 18.22 -0.30
N SER A 147 1.44 19.04 0.62
CA SER A 147 0.67 18.60 1.79
C SER A 147 -0.58 17.82 1.41
N PHE A 148 -1.19 18.09 0.25
CA PHE A 148 -2.31 17.32 -0.26
C PHE A 148 -1.92 15.86 -0.48
N TYR A 149 -0.77 15.61 -1.09
CA TYR A 149 -0.32 14.27 -1.45
C TYR A 149 0.18 13.48 -0.24
N VAL A 150 0.86 14.15 0.69
CA VAL A 150 1.39 13.51 1.92
C VAL A 150 0.28 13.25 2.93
N PHE A 151 -0.59 14.22 3.21
CA PHE A 151 -1.53 14.14 4.33
C PHE A 151 -2.95 13.73 3.93
N ARG A 152 -3.42 14.10 2.73
CA ARG A 152 -4.84 13.91 2.35
C ARG A 152 -5.07 12.74 1.41
N LEU A 153 -4.21 12.56 0.40
CA LEU A 153 -4.44 11.59 -0.67
C LEU A 153 -4.50 10.15 -0.15
N SER A 154 -3.64 9.76 0.78
CA SER A 154 -3.64 8.41 1.39
C SER A 154 -4.98 8.07 2.03
N PHE A 155 -5.54 8.99 2.82
CA PHE A 155 -6.85 8.80 3.46
C PHE A 155 -8.01 8.80 2.45
N LEU A 156 -7.97 9.68 1.43
CA LEU A 156 -8.97 9.69 0.36
C LEU A 156 -8.97 8.37 -0.44
N LEU A 157 -7.79 7.80 -0.70
CA LEU A 157 -7.66 6.50 -1.36
C LEU A 157 -8.14 5.34 -0.48
N TYR A 158 -7.94 5.42 0.84
CA TYR A 158 -8.52 4.47 1.80
C TYR A 158 -10.06 4.56 1.77
N LEU A 159 -10.63 5.76 1.88
CA LEU A 159 -12.08 5.98 1.86
C LEU A 159 -12.70 5.51 0.54
N TRP A 160 -12.06 5.82 -0.59
CA TRP A 160 -12.49 5.33 -1.90
C TRP A 160 -12.49 3.80 -1.96
N ARG A 161 -11.44 3.12 -1.48
CA ARG A 161 -11.39 1.65 -1.41
C ARG A 161 -12.50 1.08 -0.54
N LEU A 162 -12.73 1.67 0.63
CA LEU A 162 -13.80 1.27 1.55
C LEU A 162 -15.17 1.31 0.85
N PHE A 163 -15.50 2.41 0.18
CA PHE A 163 -16.75 2.52 -0.57
C PHE A 163 -16.80 1.56 -1.74
N PHE A 164 -15.73 1.46 -2.54
CA PHE A 164 -15.71 0.60 -3.72
C PHE A 164 -15.96 -0.86 -3.35
N TYR A 165 -15.21 -1.40 -2.39
CA TYR A 165 -15.40 -2.77 -1.92
C TYR A 165 -16.74 -2.94 -1.19
N GLY A 166 -17.21 -1.95 -0.43
CA GLY A 166 -18.53 -2.00 0.20
C GLY A 166 -19.69 -2.12 -0.78
N PHE A 167 -19.64 -1.37 -1.89
CA PHE A 167 -20.63 -1.49 -2.96
C PHE A 167 -20.48 -2.81 -3.74
N VAL A 168 -19.25 -3.26 -4.03
CA VAL A 168 -19.01 -4.52 -4.75
C VAL A 168 -19.48 -5.72 -3.92
N VAL A 169 -19.14 -5.79 -2.64
CA VAL A 169 -19.57 -6.88 -1.75
C VAL A 169 -21.09 -6.86 -1.59
N ALA A 170 -21.70 -5.69 -1.39
CA ALA A 170 -23.16 -5.57 -1.34
C ALA A 170 -23.82 -6.04 -2.64
N PHE A 171 -23.30 -5.63 -3.80
CA PHE A 171 -23.77 -6.08 -5.10
C PHE A 171 -23.70 -7.60 -5.25
N ILE A 172 -22.56 -8.22 -4.92
CA ILE A 172 -22.36 -9.67 -4.99
C ILE A 172 -23.35 -10.39 -4.06
N VAL A 173 -23.43 -9.98 -2.79
CA VAL A 173 -24.35 -10.60 -1.82
C VAL A 173 -25.79 -10.49 -2.29
N VAL A 174 -26.22 -9.31 -2.73
CA VAL A 174 -27.60 -9.07 -3.20
C VAL A 174 -27.91 -9.91 -4.45
N VAL A 175 -26.99 -9.97 -5.41
CA VAL A 175 -27.15 -10.78 -6.62
C VAL A 175 -27.23 -12.26 -6.28
N LEU A 176 -26.37 -12.77 -5.38
CA LEU A 176 -26.43 -14.16 -4.91
C LEU A 176 -27.76 -14.48 -4.21
N VAL A 177 -28.25 -13.58 -3.35
CA VAL A 177 -29.55 -13.74 -2.69
C VAL A 177 -30.67 -13.75 -3.73
N TYR A 178 -30.62 -12.89 -4.75
CA TYR A 178 -31.63 -12.88 -5.82
C TYR A 178 -31.57 -14.08 -6.76
N PHE A 179 -30.39 -14.67 -6.99
CA PHE A 179 -30.26 -15.95 -7.67
C PHE A 179 -30.87 -17.07 -6.84
N TYR A 180 -30.55 -17.14 -5.54
CA TYR A 180 -31.12 -18.13 -4.62
C TYR A 180 -32.65 -18.01 -4.51
N GLN A 181 -33.17 -16.79 -4.40
CA GLN A 181 -34.61 -16.55 -4.36
C GLN A 181 -35.29 -16.69 -5.73
N GLU A 182 -34.51 -16.92 -6.78
CA GLU A 182 -34.97 -17.05 -8.16
C GLU A 182 -35.62 -15.78 -8.73
N ALA A 183 -35.31 -14.63 -8.13
CA ALA A 183 -35.70 -13.30 -8.59
C ALA A 183 -34.87 -12.83 -9.79
N ILE A 184 -33.68 -13.42 -9.98
CA ILE A 184 -32.84 -13.33 -11.17
C ILE A 184 -32.63 -14.75 -11.68
N ARG A 185 -32.92 -15.01 -12.96
CA ARG A 185 -32.75 -16.31 -13.61
C ARG A 185 -32.10 -16.15 -14.98
N VAL A 186 -31.36 -17.17 -15.39
CA VAL A 186 -30.85 -17.30 -16.76
C VAL A 186 -31.73 -18.33 -17.48
N VAL A 187 -32.47 -17.90 -18.50
CA VAL A 187 -33.31 -18.78 -19.33
C VAL A 187 -32.79 -18.69 -20.76
N GLY A 188 -32.29 -19.80 -21.30
CA GLY A 188 -31.56 -19.80 -22.57
C GLY A 188 -30.33 -18.89 -22.49
N ASN A 189 -30.22 -17.92 -23.41
CA ASN A 189 -29.13 -16.94 -23.45
C ASN A 189 -29.52 -15.55 -22.90
N THR A 190 -30.63 -15.47 -22.15
CA THR A 190 -31.16 -14.21 -21.63
C THR A 190 -31.35 -14.23 -20.12
N VAL A 191 -30.88 -13.17 -19.46
CA VAL A 191 -31.08 -12.95 -18.02
C VAL A 191 -32.42 -12.26 -17.79
N HIS A 192 -33.31 -12.90 -17.06
CA HIS A 192 -34.58 -12.35 -16.62
C HIS A 192 -34.51 -12.00 -15.14
N ALA A 193 -34.97 -10.79 -14.78
CA ALA A 193 -34.99 -10.33 -13.40
C ALA A 193 -36.34 -9.68 -13.09
N MET A 194 -36.87 -9.95 -11.90
CA MET A 194 -38.08 -9.28 -11.43
C MET A 194 -37.82 -7.78 -11.23
N PRO A 195 -38.84 -6.90 -11.36
CA PRO A 195 -38.65 -5.45 -11.34
C PRO A 195 -37.88 -4.92 -10.11
N HIS A 196 -38.20 -5.41 -8.91
CA HIS A 196 -37.53 -4.98 -7.68
C HIS A 196 -36.07 -5.46 -7.61
N ALA A 197 -35.79 -6.70 -8.04
CA ALA A 197 -34.45 -7.28 -8.04
C ALA A 197 -33.56 -6.57 -9.06
N ARG A 198 -34.13 -6.26 -10.24
CA ARG A 198 -33.48 -5.47 -11.28
C ARG A 198 -33.14 -4.07 -10.79
N LEU A 199 -34.10 -3.37 -10.19
CA LEU A 199 -33.90 -2.02 -9.63
C LEU A 199 -32.74 -2.02 -8.64
N HIS A 200 -32.79 -2.91 -7.64
CA HIS A 200 -31.81 -2.95 -6.57
C HIS A 200 -30.41 -3.32 -7.08
N ALA A 201 -30.28 -4.35 -7.93
CA ALA A 201 -29.00 -4.76 -8.49
C ALA A 201 -28.38 -3.68 -9.39
N LEU A 202 -29.17 -3.03 -10.25
CA LEU A 202 -28.69 -1.96 -11.13
C LEU A 202 -28.32 -0.69 -10.38
N LEU A 203 -29.03 -0.35 -9.29
CA LEU A 203 -28.65 0.78 -8.44
C LEU A 203 -27.33 0.52 -7.71
N LEU A 204 -27.11 -0.69 -7.19
CA LEU A 204 -25.84 -1.07 -6.58
C LEU A 204 -24.70 -1.06 -7.60
N LEU A 205 -24.93 -1.59 -8.81
CA LEU A 205 -23.95 -1.54 -9.90
C LEU A 205 -23.65 -0.11 -10.33
N ALA A 206 -24.65 0.76 -10.44
CA ALA A 206 -24.45 2.18 -10.69
C ALA A 206 -23.61 2.83 -9.58
N GLY A 207 -23.87 2.49 -8.31
CA GLY A 207 -23.05 2.91 -7.17
C GLY A 207 -21.58 2.48 -7.30
N VAL A 208 -21.32 1.21 -7.64
CA VAL A 208 -19.96 0.71 -7.92
C VAL A 208 -19.27 1.55 -9.01
N LEU A 209 -19.96 1.84 -10.10
CA LEU A 209 -19.42 2.57 -11.24
C LEU A 209 -19.15 4.04 -10.91
N LEU A 210 -20.03 4.70 -10.15
CA LEU A 210 -19.81 6.08 -9.69
C LEU A 210 -18.61 6.16 -8.74
N VAL A 211 -18.50 5.24 -7.79
CA VAL A 211 -17.33 5.17 -6.91
C VAL A 211 -16.07 4.87 -7.72
N LYS A 212 -16.13 4.03 -8.75
CA LYS A 212 -15.00 3.79 -9.66
C LYS A 212 -14.57 5.05 -10.41
N ALA A 213 -15.51 5.91 -10.83
CA ALA A 213 -15.22 7.19 -11.46
C ALA A 213 -14.41 8.11 -10.53
N VAL A 214 -14.79 8.19 -9.24
CA VAL A 214 -14.02 8.89 -8.22
C VAL A 214 -12.62 8.30 -8.08
N GLY A 215 -12.50 6.97 -8.16
CA GLY A 215 -11.21 6.27 -8.19
C GLY A 215 -10.31 6.72 -9.33
N TYR A 216 -10.85 6.83 -10.55
CA TYR A 216 -10.09 7.36 -11.69
C TYR A 216 -9.65 8.81 -11.46
N ARG A 217 -10.49 9.64 -10.83
CA ARG A 217 -10.10 11.01 -10.45
C ARG A 217 -8.94 11.04 -9.44
N LEU A 218 -8.93 10.12 -8.48
CA LEU A 218 -7.85 9.98 -7.50
C LEU A 218 -6.58 9.39 -8.13
N ASP A 219 -6.71 8.44 -9.05
CA ASP A 219 -5.59 7.86 -9.79
C ASP A 219 -4.84 8.91 -10.64
N GLN A 220 -5.52 9.97 -11.10
CA GLN A 220 -4.85 11.10 -11.77
C GLN A 220 -3.83 11.77 -10.83
N PHE A 221 -4.19 12.03 -9.57
CA PHE A 221 -3.26 12.61 -8.60
C PHE A 221 -2.10 11.68 -8.27
N ARG A 222 -2.30 10.36 -8.38
CA ARG A 222 -1.23 9.38 -8.17
C ARG A 222 -0.18 9.35 -9.28
N LEU A 223 -0.41 10.03 -10.41
CA LEU A 223 0.60 10.13 -11.47
C LEU A 223 1.88 10.82 -10.99
N VAL A 224 1.79 11.72 -9.99
CA VAL A 224 2.94 12.36 -9.35
C VAL A 224 3.86 11.32 -8.66
N PHE A 225 3.35 10.14 -8.34
CA PHE A 225 4.10 9.02 -7.75
C PHE A 225 4.42 7.89 -8.74
N SER A 226 4.35 8.16 -10.05
CA SER A 226 4.62 7.14 -11.06
C SER A 226 6.06 6.64 -10.97
N GLN A 227 6.24 5.32 -11.04
CA GLN A 227 7.56 4.65 -11.05
C GLN A 227 7.93 4.15 -12.46
N ARG A 228 7.28 4.68 -13.49
CA ARG A 228 7.45 4.21 -14.88
C ARG A 228 8.51 4.96 -15.65
N GLY A 229 8.95 6.10 -15.15
CA GLY A 229 10.15 6.74 -15.67
C GLY A 229 11.33 5.79 -15.44
N GLU A 230 12.08 5.47 -16.49
CA GLU A 230 13.25 4.59 -16.38
C GLU A 230 14.38 5.23 -15.56
N VAL A 231 14.42 6.57 -15.51
CA VAL A 231 15.53 7.34 -14.91
C VAL A 231 15.10 8.11 -13.65
N PHE A 232 13.81 8.34 -13.44
CA PHE A 232 13.31 9.17 -12.34
C PHE A 232 11.95 8.71 -11.82
N TYR A 233 11.66 9.09 -10.57
CA TYR A 233 10.35 8.91 -9.95
C TYR A 233 9.46 10.13 -10.20
N GLY A 234 8.25 9.92 -10.70
CA GLY A 234 7.32 11.00 -11.01
C GLY A 234 6.62 10.80 -12.34
N ALA A 235 5.71 11.72 -12.65
CA ALA A 235 4.93 11.65 -13.88
C ALA A 235 5.83 11.83 -15.12
N SER A 236 5.85 10.82 -15.98
CA SER A 236 6.56 10.84 -17.27
C SER A 236 5.74 11.47 -18.39
N TYR A 237 6.36 11.66 -19.57
CA TYR A 237 5.66 12.14 -20.76
C TYR A 237 4.45 11.26 -21.11
N ALA A 238 4.63 9.95 -21.09
CA ALA A 238 3.54 9.01 -21.39
C ALA A 238 2.44 9.03 -20.32
N ASP A 239 2.78 9.24 -19.05
CA ASP A 239 1.77 9.36 -17.99
C ASP A 239 0.88 10.60 -18.19
N ILE A 240 1.44 11.72 -18.65
CA ILE A 240 0.70 12.98 -18.81
C ILE A 240 -0.03 13.05 -20.15
N HIS A 241 0.61 12.65 -21.24
CA HIS A 241 0.03 12.78 -22.58
C HIS A 241 -0.80 11.57 -23.02
N ALA A 242 -0.62 10.41 -22.38
CA ALA A 242 -1.38 9.20 -22.73
C ALA A 242 -2.31 8.79 -21.58
N ARG A 243 -1.77 8.61 -20.38
CA ARG A 243 -2.53 8.02 -19.28
C ARG A 243 -3.53 8.99 -18.65
N LEU A 244 -3.18 10.25 -18.44
CA LEU A 244 -4.09 11.25 -17.89
C LEU A 244 -5.36 11.45 -18.76
N PRO A 245 -5.28 11.58 -20.11
CA PRO A 245 -6.45 11.58 -20.98
C PRO A 245 -7.29 10.30 -20.88
N VAL A 246 -6.65 9.12 -20.81
CA VAL A 246 -7.37 7.86 -20.62
C VAL A 246 -8.11 7.84 -19.29
N LEU A 247 -7.51 8.33 -18.20
CA LEU A 247 -8.18 8.39 -16.90
C LEU A 247 -9.39 9.32 -16.93
N TRP A 248 -9.33 10.44 -17.66
CA TRP A 248 -10.48 11.30 -17.92
C TRP A 248 -11.57 10.59 -18.72
N LEU A 249 -11.19 9.91 -19.80
CA LEU A 249 -12.12 9.12 -20.61
C LEU A 249 -12.82 8.04 -19.77
N LEU A 250 -12.07 7.27 -18.98
CA LEU A 250 -12.60 6.22 -18.12
C LEU A 250 -13.51 6.77 -17.02
N LEU A 251 -13.21 7.95 -16.47
CA LEU A 251 -14.09 8.65 -15.54
C LEU A 251 -15.45 8.94 -16.19
N VAL A 252 -15.45 9.54 -17.39
CA VAL A 252 -16.68 9.86 -18.12
C VAL A 252 -17.44 8.59 -18.50
N LEU A 253 -16.74 7.55 -18.96
CA LEU A 253 -17.34 6.26 -19.30
C LEU A 253 -17.96 5.56 -18.08
N CYS A 254 -17.35 5.65 -16.89
CA CYS A 254 -17.96 5.15 -15.66
C CYS A 254 -19.27 5.87 -15.32
N ILE A 255 -19.30 7.19 -15.46
CA ILE A 255 -20.52 7.98 -15.23
C ILE A 255 -21.59 7.60 -16.27
N ALA A 256 -21.23 7.52 -17.54
CA ALA A 256 -22.13 7.10 -18.61
C ALA A 256 -22.66 5.67 -18.37
N ALA A 257 -21.80 4.74 -17.94
CA ALA A 257 -22.19 3.37 -17.61
C ALA A 257 -23.12 3.31 -16.38
N ALA A 258 -22.91 4.17 -15.38
CA ALA A 258 -23.83 4.29 -14.25
C ALA A 258 -25.21 4.82 -14.68
N VAL A 259 -25.25 5.85 -15.54
CA VAL A 259 -26.49 6.36 -16.14
C VAL A 259 -27.19 5.28 -16.97
N ALA A 260 -26.43 4.52 -17.77
CA ALA A 260 -26.91 3.35 -18.51
C ALA A 260 -27.54 2.28 -17.60
N CYS A 261 -26.98 2.03 -16.41
CA CYS A 261 -27.59 1.15 -15.42
C CYS A 261 -28.94 1.70 -14.94
N VAL A 262 -29.03 2.99 -14.65
CA VAL A 262 -30.27 3.63 -14.18
C VAL A 262 -31.34 3.65 -15.28
N VAL A 263 -31.00 4.03 -16.51
CA VAL A 263 -31.92 3.98 -17.66
C VAL A 263 -32.34 2.54 -17.95
N GLY A 264 -31.40 1.61 -17.82
CA GLY A 264 -31.61 0.18 -17.98
C GLY A 264 -32.63 -0.41 -17.01
N ILE A 265 -32.96 0.25 -15.88
CA ILE A 265 -34.00 -0.21 -14.95
C ILE A 265 -35.34 -0.40 -15.67
N ARG A 266 -35.70 0.51 -16.59
CA ARG A 266 -36.98 0.45 -17.33
C ARG A 266 -36.99 -0.56 -18.48
N SER A 267 -35.82 -0.97 -18.96
CA SER A 267 -35.68 -1.89 -20.09
C SER A 267 -35.87 -3.35 -19.66
N ARG A 268 -36.43 -4.21 -20.53
CA ARG A 268 -36.59 -5.65 -20.24
C ARG A 268 -35.30 -6.46 -20.39
N ARG A 269 -34.31 -5.95 -21.13
CA ARG A 269 -33.04 -6.66 -21.43
C ARG A 269 -31.88 -6.01 -20.68
N PHE A 270 -30.89 -6.80 -20.24
CA PHE A 270 -29.65 -6.30 -19.64
C PHE A 270 -28.59 -5.86 -20.65
N LEU A 271 -28.94 -5.82 -21.94
CA LEU A 271 -28.00 -5.52 -23.03
C LEU A 271 -27.33 -4.15 -22.89
N LEU A 272 -28.09 -3.13 -22.49
CA LEU A 272 -27.60 -1.76 -22.34
C LEU A 272 -26.58 -1.64 -21.18
N PRO A 273 -26.89 -2.02 -19.92
CA PRO A 273 -25.90 -1.97 -18.84
C PRO A 273 -24.74 -2.95 -19.05
N GLY A 274 -25.01 -4.14 -19.60
CA GLY A 274 -23.97 -5.13 -19.92
C GLY A 274 -23.01 -4.65 -21.00
N GLY A 275 -23.53 -4.04 -22.07
CA GLY A 275 -22.72 -3.45 -23.14
C GLY A 275 -21.89 -2.26 -22.65
N ALA A 276 -22.47 -1.38 -21.84
CA ALA A 276 -21.74 -0.26 -21.25
C ALA A 276 -20.59 -0.74 -20.35
N LEU A 277 -20.82 -1.78 -19.54
CA LEU A 277 -19.78 -2.38 -18.72
C LEU A 277 -18.69 -3.06 -19.57
N ALA A 278 -19.07 -3.78 -20.63
CA ALA A 278 -18.13 -4.42 -21.55
C ALA A 278 -17.23 -3.40 -22.27
N VAL A 279 -17.81 -2.31 -22.76
CA VAL A 279 -17.07 -1.19 -23.36
C VAL A 279 -16.12 -0.57 -22.34
N LEU A 280 -16.58 -0.31 -21.11
CA LEU A 280 -15.74 0.24 -20.05
C LEU A 280 -14.54 -0.66 -19.75
N VAL A 281 -14.75 -1.97 -19.61
CA VAL A 281 -13.68 -2.94 -19.36
C VAL A 281 -12.70 -2.98 -20.53
N LEU A 282 -13.19 -3.04 -21.76
CA LEU A 282 -12.38 -3.05 -22.97
C LEU A 282 -11.50 -1.79 -23.06
N VAL A 283 -12.10 -0.60 -22.89
CA VAL A 283 -11.38 0.68 -22.91
C VAL A 283 -10.41 0.78 -21.73
N SER A 284 -10.75 0.24 -20.55
CA SER A 284 -9.84 0.24 -19.40
C SER A 284 -8.60 -0.61 -19.63
N VAL A 285 -8.73 -1.75 -20.30
CA VAL A 285 -7.58 -2.62 -20.64
C VAL A 285 -6.73 -1.98 -21.73
N LEU A 286 -7.37 -1.57 -22.84
CA LEU A 286 -6.67 -1.00 -24.00
C LEU A 286 -6.05 0.37 -23.68
N GLY A 287 -6.84 1.28 -23.10
CA GLY A 287 -6.38 2.61 -22.74
C GLY A 287 -5.46 2.61 -21.52
N GLY A 288 -5.70 1.77 -20.52
CA GLY A 288 -4.96 1.82 -19.25
C GLY A 288 -3.53 1.28 -19.34
N GLY A 289 -3.29 0.30 -20.22
CA GLY A 289 -1.99 -0.36 -20.36
C GLY A 289 -1.38 -0.21 -21.75
N ALA A 290 -2.12 -0.60 -22.80
CA ALA A 290 -1.56 -0.68 -24.15
C ALA A 290 -1.23 0.71 -24.72
N TYR A 291 -2.13 1.68 -24.58
CA TYR A 291 -1.90 3.02 -25.16
C TYR A 291 -0.68 3.75 -24.55
N PRO A 292 -0.53 3.90 -23.22
CA PRO A 292 0.67 4.49 -22.62
C PRO A 292 1.95 3.72 -22.97
N PHE A 293 1.88 2.39 -23.03
CA PHE A 293 3.02 1.56 -23.43
C PHE A 293 3.47 1.86 -24.87
N LEU A 294 2.53 1.98 -25.81
CA LEU A 294 2.84 2.33 -27.19
C LEU A 294 3.43 3.73 -27.30
N ILE A 295 2.87 4.72 -26.58
CA ILE A 295 3.43 6.08 -26.55
C ILE A 295 4.86 6.07 -25.98
N GLN A 296 5.09 5.34 -24.89
CA GLN A 296 6.44 5.21 -24.32
C GLN A 296 7.42 4.62 -25.35
N ARG A 297 7.02 3.52 -26.02
CA ARG A 297 7.90 2.80 -26.93
C ARG A 297 8.15 3.52 -28.26
N LEU A 298 7.12 4.13 -28.84
CA LEU A 298 7.16 4.68 -30.20
C LEU A 298 7.45 6.19 -30.23
N VAL A 299 7.13 6.93 -29.17
CA VAL A 299 7.28 8.40 -29.14
C VAL A 299 8.36 8.82 -28.15
N VAL A 300 8.35 8.27 -26.94
CA VAL A 300 9.30 8.70 -25.89
C VAL A 300 10.69 8.11 -26.13
N LYS A 301 10.82 6.79 -26.23
CA LYS A 301 12.14 6.14 -26.36
C LYS A 301 13.01 6.68 -27.51
N PRO A 302 12.48 6.98 -28.71
CA PRO A 302 13.31 7.51 -29.80
C PRO A 302 13.87 8.92 -29.53
N ASN A 303 13.20 9.73 -28.71
CA ASN A 303 13.63 11.09 -28.38
C ASN A 303 13.39 11.41 -26.90
N GLN A 304 13.94 10.56 -26.03
CA GLN A 304 13.61 10.57 -24.61
C GLN A 304 14.12 11.83 -23.90
N LEU A 305 15.31 12.31 -24.26
CA LEU A 305 15.92 13.47 -23.63
C LEU A 305 15.02 14.71 -23.77
N ASP A 306 14.55 15.00 -24.99
CA ASP A 306 13.70 16.16 -25.24
C ASP A 306 12.31 16.01 -24.61
N LYS A 307 11.69 14.83 -24.76
CA LYS A 307 10.32 14.56 -24.25
C LYS A 307 10.24 14.50 -22.73
N GLU A 308 11.28 14.00 -22.06
CA GLU A 308 11.30 13.85 -20.60
C GLU A 308 11.96 15.04 -19.88
N ARG A 309 12.66 15.94 -20.59
CA ARG A 309 13.33 17.11 -20.01
C ARG A 309 12.46 17.91 -19.01
N PRO A 310 11.22 18.32 -19.32
CA PRO A 310 10.42 19.10 -18.37
C PRO A 310 10.06 18.30 -17.10
N TYR A 311 9.87 16.99 -17.22
CA TYR A 311 9.50 16.14 -16.09
C TYR A 311 10.69 15.82 -15.20
N ILE A 312 11.86 15.60 -15.80
CA ILE A 312 13.12 15.47 -15.09
C ILE A 312 13.43 16.79 -14.35
N ALA A 313 13.26 17.94 -14.99
CA ALA A 313 13.46 19.24 -14.35
C ALA A 313 12.51 19.45 -13.15
N ALA A 314 11.23 19.10 -13.30
CA ALA A 314 10.26 19.15 -12.20
C ALA A 314 10.63 18.19 -11.05
N ASN A 315 11.09 16.97 -11.36
CA ASN A 315 11.56 16.02 -10.35
C ASN A 315 12.80 16.56 -9.61
N ILE A 316 13.78 17.12 -10.32
CA ILE A 316 14.98 17.74 -9.72
C ILE A 316 14.56 18.88 -8.79
N GLN A 317 13.64 19.75 -9.22
CA GLN A 317 13.16 20.86 -8.41
C GLN A 317 12.44 20.37 -7.15
N ALA A 318 11.54 19.39 -7.27
CA ALA A 318 10.81 18.80 -6.15
C ALA A 318 11.77 18.13 -5.15
N THR A 319 12.78 17.41 -5.66
CA THR A 319 13.81 16.75 -4.84
C THR A 319 14.67 17.78 -4.12
N ARG A 320 15.14 18.82 -4.82
CA ARG A 320 15.93 19.89 -4.21
C ARG A 320 15.12 20.62 -3.12
N PHE A 321 13.83 20.85 -3.35
CA PHE A 321 12.96 21.43 -2.33
C PHE A 321 12.83 20.49 -1.11
N ALA A 322 12.51 19.22 -1.33
CA ALA A 322 12.27 18.25 -0.26
C ALA A 322 13.50 18.02 0.62
N PHE A 323 14.69 17.98 0.04
CA PHE A 323 15.96 17.81 0.77
C PHE A 323 16.59 19.14 1.23
N GLY A 324 15.96 20.29 0.98
CA GLY A 324 16.51 21.60 1.34
C GLY A 324 17.77 22.00 0.58
N LEU A 325 18.02 21.40 -0.60
CA LEU A 325 19.20 21.65 -1.42
C LEU A 325 19.15 22.99 -2.18
N THR A 326 18.04 23.71 -2.09
CA THR A 326 17.92 25.08 -2.64
C THR A 326 18.79 26.08 -1.90
N ALA A 327 19.15 25.81 -0.65
CA ALA A 327 20.03 26.67 0.15
C ALA A 327 21.53 26.34 -0.01
N VAL A 328 21.86 25.27 -0.73
CA VAL A 328 23.25 24.84 -0.93
C VAL A 328 23.90 25.72 -2.00
N LYS A 329 25.05 26.31 -1.65
CA LYS A 329 25.88 27.08 -2.59
C LYS A 329 26.88 26.14 -3.23
N ASP A 330 26.75 25.93 -4.53
CA ASP A 330 27.78 25.25 -5.30
C ASP A 330 29.02 26.15 -5.39
N GLN A 331 30.15 25.66 -4.90
CA GLN A 331 31.45 26.28 -5.13
C GLN A 331 32.19 25.45 -6.18
N GLN A 332 32.34 25.99 -7.38
CA GLN A 332 33.20 25.37 -8.38
C GLN A 332 34.65 25.57 -7.95
N PHE A 333 35.31 24.47 -7.59
CA PHE A 333 36.75 24.45 -7.37
C PHE A 333 37.44 24.31 -8.74
N GLU A 334 37.87 25.43 -9.31
CA GLU A 334 38.69 25.44 -10.52
C GLU A 334 40.13 25.08 -10.17
N LEU A 335 40.62 23.95 -10.69
CA LEU A 335 42.01 23.55 -10.53
C LEU A 335 42.90 24.48 -11.37
N ARG A 336 43.47 25.52 -10.76
CA ARG A 336 44.30 26.53 -11.43
C ARG A 336 45.74 26.08 -11.74
N ASN A 337 46.13 24.89 -11.28
CA ASN A 337 47.48 24.33 -11.44
C ASN A 337 48.61 25.31 -11.03
N ASP A 338 48.35 26.17 -10.06
CA ASP A 338 49.22 27.23 -9.55
C ASP A 338 49.92 26.84 -8.23
N LEU A 339 50.10 25.53 -8.01
CA LEU A 339 50.72 25.00 -6.81
C LEU A 339 52.19 25.45 -6.71
N THR A 340 52.48 26.35 -5.78
CA THR A 340 53.86 26.81 -5.50
C THR A 340 54.52 25.94 -4.44
N TRP A 341 55.86 25.88 -4.46
CA TRP A 341 56.62 25.20 -3.40
C TRP A 341 56.31 25.77 -2.01
N GLU A 342 56.12 27.08 -1.90
CA GLU A 342 55.70 27.73 -0.65
C GLU A 342 54.29 27.29 -0.21
N GLY A 343 53.37 27.10 -1.17
CA GLY A 343 52.03 26.56 -0.90
C GLY A 343 52.07 25.12 -0.38
N VAL A 344 52.99 24.30 -0.90
CA VAL A 344 53.21 22.91 -0.43
C VAL A 344 53.79 22.89 0.98
N THR A 345 54.83 23.68 1.26
CA THR A 345 55.48 23.71 2.58
C THR A 345 54.57 24.28 3.66
N ARG A 346 53.75 25.29 3.33
CA ARG A 346 52.74 25.85 4.26
C ARG A 346 51.64 24.85 4.62
N ASN A 347 51.36 23.88 3.74
CA ASN A 347 50.32 22.85 3.94
C ASN A 347 50.93 21.44 4.08
N TRP A 348 52.14 21.35 4.65
CA TRP A 348 52.86 20.07 4.78
C TRP A 348 52.06 19.00 5.52
N ALA A 349 51.24 19.40 6.51
CA ALA A 349 50.36 18.49 7.24
C ALA A 349 49.33 17.79 6.33
N THR A 350 48.88 18.42 5.24
CA THR A 350 48.01 17.80 4.23
C THR A 350 48.78 16.77 3.41
N ILE A 351 50.04 17.07 3.04
CA ILE A 351 50.92 16.15 2.31
C ILE A 351 51.24 14.91 3.13
N GLU A 352 51.56 15.08 4.42
CA GLU A 352 51.80 13.96 5.35
C GLU A 352 50.55 13.09 5.58
N ASN A 353 49.36 13.59 5.23
CA ASN A 353 48.07 12.90 5.36
C ASN A 353 47.43 12.58 4.01
N LEU A 354 48.21 12.60 2.92
CA LEU A 354 47.71 12.16 1.62
C LEU A 354 47.48 10.65 1.64
N ARG A 355 46.28 10.25 1.19
CA ARG A 355 45.92 8.85 1.08
C ARG A 355 46.66 8.21 -0.09
N LEU A 356 47.76 7.52 0.22
CA LEU A 356 48.56 6.80 -0.78
C LEU A 356 47.98 5.42 -1.12
N TRP A 357 47.21 4.82 -0.18
CA TRP A 357 46.68 3.48 -0.32
C TRP A 357 45.17 3.50 -0.60
N ASP A 358 44.71 2.66 -1.52
CA ASP A 358 43.30 2.39 -1.71
C ASP A 358 42.85 1.36 -0.67
N HIS A 359 41.71 1.59 -0.03
CA HIS A 359 41.19 0.72 1.03
C HIS A 359 40.74 -0.65 0.49
N ARG A 360 40.27 -0.73 -0.76
CA ARG A 360 39.75 -1.95 -1.39
C ARG A 360 40.79 -3.07 -1.53
N PRO A 361 42.01 -2.83 -2.05
CA PRO A 361 43.06 -3.87 -2.07
C PRO A 361 43.67 -4.18 -0.70
N LEU A 362 43.58 -3.24 0.25
CA LEU A 362 44.10 -3.46 1.61
C LEU A 362 43.31 -4.51 2.39
N GLU A 363 42.01 -4.64 2.13
CA GLU A 363 41.17 -5.69 2.72
C GLU A 363 41.76 -7.09 2.47
N GLN A 364 42.10 -7.38 1.21
CA GLN A 364 42.72 -8.65 0.82
C GLN A 364 44.08 -8.83 1.49
N THR A 365 44.85 -7.74 1.62
CA THR A 365 46.17 -7.77 2.25
C THR A 365 46.06 -8.05 3.75
N PHE A 366 45.10 -7.44 4.45
CA PHE A 366 44.83 -7.71 5.86
C PHE A 366 44.34 -9.14 6.07
N GLN A 367 43.43 -9.62 5.21
CA GLN A 367 42.96 -11.01 5.24
C GLN A 367 44.11 -12.00 5.06
N GLN A 368 45.07 -11.74 4.15
CA GLN A 368 46.24 -12.58 3.92
C GLN A 368 47.29 -12.49 5.05
N THR A 369 47.59 -11.29 5.52
CA THR A 369 48.66 -11.04 6.50
C THR A 369 48.27 -11.49 7.91
N GLN A 370 46.98 -11.39 8.24
CA GLN A 370 46.43 -11.82 9.53
C GLN A 370 45.78 -13.22 9.45
N ALA A 371 45.98 -13.95 8.35
CA ALA A 371 45.48 -15.32 8.10
C ALA A 371 46.02 -16.39 9.07
N LEU A 372 46.86 -16.01 10.05
CA LEU A 372 47.43 -16.92 11.04
C LEU A 372 46.36 -17.70 11.82
N ARG A 373 45.11 -17.21 11.84
CA ARG A 373 43.96 -17.93 12.41
C ARG A 373 42.75 -17.84 11.48
N ALA A 374 42.27 -18.99 11.01
CA ALA A 374 41.19 -19.09 10.01
C ALA A 374 39.85 -18.48 10.46
N TYR A 375 39.63 -18.27 11.76
CA TYR A 375 38.39 -17.73 12.30
C TYR A 375 38.37 -16.20 12.43
N TYR A 376 39.39 -15.48 11.94
CA TYR A 376 39.37 -14.02 11.85
C TYR A 376 39.04 -13.55 10.43
N THR A 377 38.19 -12.53 10.34
CA THR A 377 37.80 -11.87 9.09
C THR A 377 37.87 -10.35 9.24
N PHE A 378 38.10 -9.66 8.12
CA PHE A 378 38.20 -8.21 8.03
C PHE A 378 37.19 -7.72 6.97
N PRO A 379 35.97 -7.30 7.38
CA PRO A 379 34.87 -7.06 6.44
C PRO A 379 34.98 -5.74 5.68
N ASP A 380 35.72 -4.77 6.19
CA ASP A 380 35.98 -3.50 5.52
C ASP A 380 37.28 -2.88 6.05
N VAL A 381 37.86 -1.97 5.27
CA VAL A 381 38.98 -1.11 5.64
C VAL A 381 38.51 0.34 5.59
N ASP A 382 38.44 0.96 6.75
CA ASP A 382 38.08 2.36 6.91
C ASP A 382 39.32 3.26 6.98
N VAL A 383 39.10 4.53 6.70
CA VAL A 383 40.12 5.57 6.74
C VAL A 383 39.84 6.49 7.91
N ASP A 384 40.75 6.56 8.87
CA ASP A 384 40.65 7.46 10.02
C ASP A 384 41.99 8.11 10.31
N ARG A 385 42.06 8.96 11.34
CA ARG A 385 43.27 9.70 11.70
C ARG A 385 43.57 9.61 13.19
N TYR A 386 44.77 9.15 13.51
CA TYR A 386 45.25 8.98 14.89
C TYR A 386 46.60 9.67 15.08
N TRP A 387 46.93 9.92 16.36
CA TRP A 387 48.27 10.36 16.74
C TRP A 387 49.19 9.15 16.81
N VAL A 388 50.12 9.04 15.86
CA VAL A 388 51.12 7.98 15.80
C VAL A 388 52.49 8.63 15.99
N GLU A 389 53.22 8.22 17.03
CA GLU A 389 54.55 8.77 17.37
C GLU A 389 54.55 10.31 17.50
N GLY A 390 53.48 10.87 18.07
CA GLY A 390 53.34 12.32 18.26
C GLY A 390 52.97 13.11 16.99
N ARG A 391 52.71 12.45 15.86
CA ARG A 391 52.22 13.10 14.63
C ARG A 391 50.80 12.63 14.28
N TYR A 392 49.96 13.56 13.85
CA TYR A 392 48.61 13.24 13.39
C TYR A 392 48.67 12.65 11.98
N ARG A 393 48.37 11.35 11.87
CA ARG A 393 48.50 10.58 10.63
C ARG A 393 47.21 9.88 10.28
N GLN A 394 46.92 9.84 9.00
CA GLN A 394 45.91 8.96 8.44
C GLN A 394 46.36 7.51 8.58
N VAL A 395 45.47 6.66 9.05
CA VAL A 395 45.66 5.22 9.18
C VAL A 395 44.52 4.51 8.48
N MET A 396 44.85 3.35 7.93
CA MET A 396 43.90 2.39 7.39
C MET A 396 43.63 1.41 8.50
N LEU A 397 42.37 1.27 8.88
CA LEU A 397 41.98 0.41 9.99
C LEU A 397 40.88 -0.53 9.56
N ALA A 398 40.92 -1.75 10.09
CA ALA A 398 39.89 -2.74 9.83
C ALA A 398 39.42 -3.36 11.13
N PRO A 399 38.09 -3.49 11.35
CA PRO A 399 37.59 -4.21 12.49
C PRO A 399 37.94 -5.69 12.32
N ARG A 400 38.72 -6.23 13.25
CA ARG A 400 38.96 -7.68 13.30
C ARG A 400 37.74 -8.36 13.88
N GLN A 401 37.01 -9.09 13.04
CA GLN A 401 35.81 -9.81 13.44
C GLN A 401 36.08 -11.31 13.52
N LEU A 402 35.36 -11.99 14.41
CA LEU A 402 35.41 -13.43 14.54
C LEU A 402 34.31 -14.06 13.68
N ASP A 403 34.70 -14.91 12.73
CA ASP A 403 33.78 -15.68 11.92
C ASP A 403 33.54 -17.05 12.57
N TYR A 404 32.37 -17.18 13.24
CA TYR A 404 31.99 -18.41 13.92
C TYR A 404 31.88 -19.63 12.99
N SER A 405 31.66 -19.42 11.69
CA SER A 405 31.58 -20.50 10.71
C SER A 405 32.94 -21.16 10.45
N GLN A 406 34.03 -20.44 10.68
CA GLN A 406 35.41 -20.89 10.47
C GLN A 406 36.10 -21.39 11.75
N ILE A 407 35.35 -21.53 12.86
CA ILE A 407 35.85 -22.17 14.09
C ILE A 407 36.02 -23.68 13.84
N PRO A 408 37.19 -24.28 14.18
CA PRO A 408 37.43 -25.71 13.97
C PRO A 408 36.39 -26.61 14.65
N PRO A 409 35.79 -27.58 13.92
CA PRO A 409 34.77 -28.47 14.46
C PRO A 409 35.32 -29.36 15.60
N PRO A 410 34.43 -29.89 16.47
CA PRO A 410 33.00 -29.62 16.52
C PRO A 410 32.71 -28.22 17.09
N GLN A 411 31.65 -27.58 16.57
CA GLN A 411 31.13 -26.31 17.11
C GLN A 411 30.29 -26.63 18.36
N ALA A 412 30.89 -26.47 19.54
CA ALA A 412 30.21 -26.66 20.82
C ALA A 412 29.87 -25.29 21.44
N TRP A 413 28.79 -25.22 22.23
CA TRP A 413 28.41 -23.99 22.94
C TRP A 413 29.58 -23.38 23.72
N VAL A 414 30.40 -24.22 24.38
CA VAL A 414 31.60 -23.78 25.10
C VAL A 414 32.63 -23.13 24.17
N LYS A 415 32.83 -23.63 22.95
CA LYS A 415 33.73 -22.99 21.98
C LYS A 415 33.18 -21.62 21.57
N THR A 416 31.90 -21.57 21.18
CA THR A 416 31.26 -20.35 20.66
C THR A 416 31.14 -19.23 21.70
N TYR A 417 30.83 -19.56 22.95
CA TYR A 417 30.46 -18.57 23.97
C TYR A 417 31.46 -18.41 25.12
N LEU A 418 32.45 -19.30 25.27
CA LEU A 418 33.43 -19.23 26.36
C LEU A 418 34.90 -19.22 25.90
N GLN A 419 35.24 -19.89 24.79
CA GLN A 419 36.64 -19.96 24.32
C GLN A 419 36.96 -18.97 23.20
N TYR A 420 36.07 -18.76 22.23
CA TYR A 420 36.29 -17.85 21.11
C TYR A 420 35.57 -16.52 21.35
N THR A 421 35.91 -15.86 22.47
CA THR A 421 35.30 -14.59 22.93
C THR A 421 36.24 -13.38 22.83
N HIS A 422 37.48 -13.59 22.39
CA HIS A 422 38.52 -12.56 22.34
C HIS A 422 38.60 -11.89 20.97
N GLY A 423 38.57 -10.56 20.98
CA GLY A 423 39.02 -9.74 19.86
C GLY A 423 39.51 -8.40 20.36
N TYR A 424 40.82 -8.13 20.28
CA TYR A 424 41.25 -6.76 20.09
C TYR A 424 40.72 -6.37 18.71
N GLY A 425 39.62 -5.61 18.71
CA GLY A 425 38.72 -5.46 17.55
C GLY A 425 39.17 -4.46 16.50
N LEU A 426 40.42 -3.98 16.56
CA LEU A 426 40.95 -3.00 15.63
C LEU A 426 42.36 -3.42 15.18
N CYS A 427 42.62 -3.33 13.88
CA CYS A 427 43.93 -3.56 13.27
C CYS A 427 44.32 -2.37 12.42
#